data_AF-A0A1S3TEX7-F1
#
_entry.id   AF-A0A1S3TEX7-F1
#
_cell.length_a   1.000
_cell.length_b   1.000
_cell.length_c   1.000
_cell.angle_alpha   90.00
_cell.angle_beta   90.00
_cell.angle_gamma   90.00
#
_symmetry.space_group_name_H-M   'P 1'
#
loop_
_entity.id
_entity.type
_entity.pdbx_description
1 polymer ?
#
loop_
_entity_poly.entity_id
_entity_poly.type
_entity_poly.pdbx_seq_one_letter_code
_entity_poly.pdbx_strand_id
1 'polypeptide(L)'
;MKELSENQTIGVHGIAGIGSVAFATAFTYPLDTMKVLIQVGSTTGKQLDAAQALSRVVFLSGNAGLYSGFGWLAVGRIFGLGARFGVYEILTAFSKDGREDNYLFPSEALLAGMASGAIETVISSPFELIKLRKQVTSASYVPSPNFALENGTRKPLIARLLNGSGKPPAVSSVRRPSDIITLEGWSTLWRGLRSGIARDSVFGGIFFSTWQFLHQAMLDWKAVGMNPPPRLNEDVGPLSPFTVSLTAGFSASVAAAASHGFDTSRSRSQCNVLPKHISMERKILKWKRPGNKFERITGIHPLDRNVLFHGIGWRMARTGLASSMIVGSYLFVADQLTSILT
;
A
#
# COMPACT_ATOMS: atom_id res chain seq x y z
N MET A 1 -14.75 -36.98 0.24
CA MET A 1 -13.31 -37.12 -0.10
C MET A 1 -12.86 -36.00 -1.04
N LYS A 2 -13.57 -35.73 -2.16
CA LYS A 2 -13.28 -34.61 -3.08
C LYS A 2 -13.33 -33.21 -2.45
N GLU A 3 -14.35 -32.91 -1.64
CA GLU A 3 -14.43 -31.63 -0.92
C GLU A 3 -13.30 -31.43 0.10
N LEU A 4 -12.81 -32.51 0.72
CA LEU A 4 -11.72 -32.45 1.68
C LEU A 4 -10.38 -32.15 0.97
N SER A 5 -10.14 -32.77 -0.19
CA SER A 5 -8.96 -32.48 -1.01
C SER A 5 -9.01 -31.08 -1.61
N GLU A 6 -10.18 -30.61 -2.03
CA GLU A 6 -10.35 -29.25 -2.57
C GLU A 6 -10.09 -28.17 -1.50
N ASN A 7 -10.63 -28.36 -0.29
CA ASN A 7 -10.36 -27.48 0.84
C ASN A 7 -8.88 -27.48 1.26
N GLN A 8 -8.19 -28.63 1.19
CA GLN A 8 -6.76 -28.72 1.45
C GLN A 8 -5.94 -27.95 0.41
N THR A 9 -6.28 -28.07 -0.87
CA THR A 9 -5.62 -27.31 -1.95
C THR A 9 -5.81 -25.80 -1.80
N ILE A 10 -7.03 -25.35 -1.48
CA ILE A 10 -7.32 -23.93 -1.20
C ILE A 10 -6.50 -23.42 -0.01
N GLY A 11 -6.46 -24.19 1.09
CA GLY A 11 -5.68 -23.84 2.28
C GLY A 11 -4.19 -23.71 1.99
N VAL A 12 -3.63 -24.62 1.19
CA VAL A 12 -2.22 -24.64 0.79
C VAL A 12 -1.87 -23.43 -0.08
N HIS A 13 -2.66 -23.11 -1.11
CA HIS A 13 -2.44 -21.91 -1.93
C HIS A 13 -2.61 -20.62 -1.12
N GLY A 14 -3.53 -20.60 -0.15
CA GLY A 14 -3.68 -19.49 0.79
C GLY A 14 -2.43 -19.26 1.63
N ILE A 15 -1.86 -20.32 2.20
CA ILE A 15 -0.61 -20.25 2.99
C ILE A 15 0.57 -19.81 2.11
N ALA A 16 0.69 -20.35 0.89
CA ALA A 16 1.71 -19.93 -0.07
C ALA A 16 1.61 -18.44 -0.38
N GLY A 17 0.39 -17.94 -0.68
CA GLY A 17 0.14 -16.52 -0.93
C GLY A 17 0.51 -15.63 0.26
N ILE A 18 0.13 -16.01 1.48
CA ILE A 18 0.48 -15.28 2.70
C ILE A 18 2.01 -15.24 2.89
N GLY A 19 2.68 -16.39 2.71
CA GLY A 19 4.14 -16.50 2.81
C GLY A 19 4.85 -15.59 1.80
N SER A 20 4.42 -15.61 0.54
CA SER A 20 4.93 -14.74 -0.53
C SER A 20 4.75 -13.26 -0.22
N VAL A 21 3.58 -12.85 0.27
CA VAL A 21 3.31 -11.47 0.67
C VAL A 21 4.20 -11.06 1.84
N ALA A 22 4.35 -11.90 2.86
CA ALA A 22 5.20 -11.62 4.02
C ALA A 22 6.67 -11.48 3.62
N PHE A 23 7.18 -12.41 2.81
CA PHE A 23 8.56 -12.41 2.31
C PHE A 23 8.88 -11.16 1.50
N ALA A 24 8.06 -10.86 0.49
CA ALA A 24 8.24 -9.67 -0.34
C ALA A 24 8.10 -8.37 0.48
N THR A 25 7.19 -8.35 1.46
CA THR A 25 7.03 -7.20 2.36
C THR A 25 8.26 -7.00 3.23
N ALA A 26 8.86 -8.07 3.77
CA ALA A 26 10.07 -7.98 4.58
C ALA A 26 11.25 -7.44 3.76
N PHE A 27 11.47 -8.00 2.57
CA PHE A 27 12.56 -7.58 1.70
C PHE A 27 12.44 -6.12 1.25
N THR A 28 11.23 -5.68 0.90
CA THR A 28 10.98 -4.31 0.40
C THR A 28 10.67 -3.29 1.50
N TYR A 29 10.74 -3.68 2.78
CA TYR A 29 10.39 -2.81 3.89
C TYR A 29 11.34 -1.62 4.08
N PRO A 30 12.67 -1.77 3.98
CA PRO A 30 13.57 -0.62 4.10
C PRO A 30 13.28 0.46 3.04
N LEU A 31 13.01 0.04 1.79
CA LEU A 31 12.62 0.94 0.70
C LEU A 31 11.31 1.69 0.98
N ASP A 32 10.38 1.01 1.65
CA ASP A 32 9.11 1.60 2.07
C ASP A 32 9.28 2.65 3.16
N THR A 33 10.13 2.39 4.14
CA THR A 33 10.49 3.39 5.16
C THR A 33 11.11 4.62 4.50
N MET A 34 12.07 4.44 3.59
CA MET A 34 12.68 5.54 2.83
C MET A 34 11.65 6.35 2.04
N LYS A 35 10.78 5.69 1.29
CA LYS A 35 9.70 6.31 0.52
C LYS A 35 8.78 7.15 1.39
N VAL A 36 8.35 6.64 2.55
CA VAL A 36 7.45 7.35 3.47
C VAL A 36 8.13 8.59 4.05
N LEU A 37 9.39 8.47 4.46
CA LEU A 37 10.13 9.59 5.03
C LEU A 37 10.37 10.71 4.02
N ILE A 38 10.68 10.37 2.76
CA ILE A 38 10.85 11.36 1.70
C ILE A 38 9.50 12.04 1.40
N GLN A 39 8.40 11.30 1.27
CA GLN A 39 7.07 11.87 0.96
C GLN A 39 6.53 12.80 2.06
N VAL A 40 6.74 12.44 3.33
CA VAL A 40 6.27 13.22 4.48
C VAL A 40 7.23 14.36 4.83
N GLY A 41 8.54 14.10 4.75
CA GLY A 41 9.59 15.05 5.14
C GLY A 41 9.90 16.12 4.09
N SER A 42 9.52 15.91 2.83
CA SER A 42 9.72 16.91 1.77
C SER A 42 8.76 18.09 1.91
N THR A 43 9.25 19.28 1.54
CA THR A 43 8.49 20.54 1.55
C THR A 43 8.56 21.20 0.18
N THR A 44 7.69 22.17 -0.08
CA THR A 44 7.68 22.92 -1.34
C THR A 44 9.03 23.61 -1.54
N GLY A 45 9.78 23.19 -2.56
CA GLY A 45 11.12 23.71 -2.87
C GLY A 45 12.30 22.96 -2.23
N LYS A 46 12.08 21.95 -1.38
CA LYS A 46 13.15 21.14 -0.80
C LYS A 46 12.74 19.68 -0.65
N GLN A 47 13.30 18.83 -1.52
CA GLN A 47 13.22 17.38 -1.39
C GLN A 47 14.14 16.90 -0.27
N LEU A 48 13.63 16.03 0.60
CA LEU A 48 14.48 15.31 1.55
C LEU A 48 15.31 14.29 0.78
N ASP A 49 16.63 14.39 0.90
CA ASP A 49 17.53 13.43 0.29
C ASP A 49 17.43 12.05 0.98
N ALA A 50 17.58 10.99 0.20
CA ALA A 50 17.49 9.63 0.69
C ALA A 50 18.64 9.30 1.66
N ALA A 51 19.87 9.75 1.38
CA ALA A 51 20.98 9.49 2.30
C ALA A 51 20.77 10.23 3.62
N GLN A 52 20.22 11.46 3.58
CA GLN A 52 19.84 12.21 4.78
C GLN A 52 18.75 11.50 5.59
N ALA A 53 17.70 11.00 4.94
CA ALA A 53 16.63 10.27 5.61
C ALA A 53 17.15 8.97 6.24
N LEU A 54 18.02 8.23 5.54
CA LEU A 54 18.61 6.98 6.02
C LEU A 54 19.52 7.23 7.21
N SER A 55 20.47 8.17 7.06
CA SER A 55 21.39 8.58 8.12
C SER A 55 20.63 8.99 9.37
N ARG A 56 19.53 9.74 9.22
CA ARG A 56 18.68 10.16 10.33
C ARG A 56 18.00 9.00 11.05
N VAL A 57 17.46 8.01 10.32
CA VAL A 57 16.85 6.82 10.95
C VAL A 57 17.89 5.99 11.68
N VAL A 58 19.03 5.72 11.03
CA VAL A 58 20.10 4.90 11.60
C VAL A 58 20.69 5.58 12.84
N PHE A 59 20.92 6.88 12.78
CA PHE A 59 21.44 7.65 13.92
C PHE A 59 20.48 7.68 15.12
N LEU A 60 19.16 7.80 14.88
CA LEU A 60 18.18 7.95 15.96
C LEU A 60 17.65 6.62 16.52
N SER A 61 17.42 5.64 15.65
CA SER A 61 16.71 4.40 15.98
C SER A 61 17.52 3.14 15.64
N GLY A 62 18.74 3.28 15.12
CA GLY A 62 19.53 2.17 14.61
C GLY A 62 18.89 1.48 13.41
N ASN A 63 19.46 0.33 13.04
CA ASN A 63 19.00 -0.47 11.90
C ASN A 63 17.57 -1.02 12.10
N ALA A 64 17.15 -1.25 13.35
CA ALA A 64 15.78 -1.64 13.68
C ALA A 64 14.76 -0.54 13.34
N GLY A 65 15.17 0.73 13.31
CA GLY A 65 14.34 1.86 12.92
C GLY A 65 13.81 1.77 11.48
N LEU A 66 14.55 1.10 10.59
CA LEU A 66 14.13 0.84 9.21
C LEU A 66 12.96 -0.13 9.13
N TYR A 67 12.78 -0.98 10.13
CA TYR A 67 11.68 -1.96 10.25
C TYR A 67 10.54 -1.51 11.18
N SER A 68 10.56 -0.24 11.63
CA SER A 68 9.54 0.32 12.50
C SER A 68 8.16 0.27 11.83
N GLY A 69 7.23 -0.51 12.39
CA GLY A 69 5.88 -0.67 11.86
C GLY A 69 5.66 -1.89 10.96
N PHE A 70 6.67 -2.75 10.76
CA PHE A 70 6.61 -3.89 9.85
C PHE A 70 5.39 -4.80 10.06
N GLY A 71 5.15 -5.24 11.30
CA GLY A 71 4.02 -6.13 11.60
C GLY A 71 2.66 -5.54 11.21
N TRP A 72 2.47 -4.22 11.38
CA TRP A 72 1.25 -3.55 10.96
C TRP A 72 1.11 -3.57 9.44
N LEU A 73 2.19 -3.31 8.70
CA LEU A 73 2.15 -3.40 7.24
C LEU A 73 1.87 -4.82 6.76
N ALA A 74 2.55 -5.82 7.33
CA ALA A 74 2.40 -7.21 6.92
C ALA A 74 0.95 -7.68 7.07
N VAL A 75 0.36 -7.45 8.25
CA VAL A 75 -1.06 -7.79 8.50
C VAL A 75 -1.99 -7.03 7.55
N GLY A 76 -1.78 -5.72 7.39
CA GLY A 76 -2.59 -4.90 6.49
C GLY A 76 -2.48 -5.32 5.02
N ARG A 77 -1.32 -5.82 4.59
CA ARG A 77 -1.09 -6.32 3.23
C ARG A 77 -1.72 -7.68 3.00
N ILE A 78 -1.66 -8.59 3.96
CA ILE A 78 -2.29 -9.91 3.87
C ILE A 78 -3.81 -9.75 3.68
N PHE A 79 -4.47 -9.00 4.56
CA PHE A 79 -5.91 -8.79 4.45
C PHE A 79 -6.30 -7.92 3.25
N GLY A 80 -5.52 -6.86 2.99
CA GLY A 80 -5.78 -5.95 1.88
C GLY A 80 -5.68 -6.64 0.52
N LEU A 81 -4.56 -7.33 0.27
CA LEU A 81 -4.34 -8.05 -0.99
C LEU A 81 -5.27 -9.26 -1.13
N GLY A 82 -5.55 -9.98 -0.03
CA GLY A 82 -6.55 -11.06 -0.04
C GLY A 82 -7.92 -10.56 -0.51
N ALA A 83 -8.37 -9.41 0.01
CA ALA A 83 -9.60 -8.79 -0.44
C ALA A 83 -9.53 -8.28 -1.89
N ARG A 84 -8.39 -7.69 -2.32
CA ARG A 84 -8.20 -7.29 -3.71
C ARG A 84 -8.35 -8.48 -4.66
N PHE A 85 -7.59 -9.55 -4.44
CA PHE A 85 -7.63 -10.72 -5.32
C PHE A 85 -8.99 -11.41 -5.27
N GLY A 86 -9.61 -11.55 -4.10
CA GLY A 86 -10.96 -12.12 -3.98
C GLY A 86 -12.02 -11.33 -4.75
N VAL A 87 -12.05 -10.00 -4.60
CA VAL A 87 -13.00 -9.15 -5.34
C VAL A 87 -12.69 -9.16 -6.83
N TYR A 88 -11.41 -9.13 -7.22
CA TYR A 88 -11.00 -9.18 -8.62
C TYR A 88 -11.45 -10.49 -9.30
N GLU A 89 -11.25 -11.62 -8.63
CA GLU A 89 -11.66 -12.93 -9.14
C GLU A 89 -13.16 -13.00 -9.36
N ILE A 90 -13.96 -12.57 -8.36
CA ILE A 90 -15.42 -12.54 -8.46
C ILE A 90 -15.86 -11.68 -9.65
N LEU A 91 -15.33 -10.46 -9.78
CA LEU A 91 -15.73 -9.54 -10.84
C LEU A 91 -15.33 -10.03 -12.23
N THR A 92 -14.14 -10.62 -12.38
CA THR A 92 -13.69 -11.13 -13.68
C THR A 92 -14.37 -12.44 -14.06
N ALA A 93 -14.76 -13.28 -13.10
CA ALA A 93 -15.61 -14.44 -13.33
C ALA A 93 -16.97 -14.03 -13.92
N PHE A 94 -17.62 -12.99 -13.36
CA PHE A 94 -18.84 -12.44 -13.94
C PHE A 94 -18.66 -11.85 -15.34
N SER A 95 -17.52 -11.19 -15.61
CA SER A 95 -17.25 -10.63 -16.96
C SER A 95 -17.03 -11.71 -18.02
N LYS A 96 -16.49 -12.87 -17.62
CA LYS A 96 -16.23 -14.01 -18.52
C LYS A 96 -17.44 -14.93 -18.71
N ASP A 97 -18.45 -14.80 -17.86
CA ASP A 97 -19.61 -15.69 -17.86
C ASP A 97 -20.29 -15.71 -19.24
N GLY A 98 -20.50 -16.92 -19.77
CA GLY A 98 -21.08 -17.15 -21.09
C GLY A 98 -20.15 -16.95 -22.30
N ARG A 99 -18.82 -16.77 -22.13
CA ARG A 99 -17.85 -16.71 -23.25
C ARG A 99 -17.17 -18.04 -23.49
N GLU A 100 -17.04 -18.43 -24.77
CA GLU A 100 -16.38 -19.68 -25.17
C GLU A 100 -14.86 -19.65 -25.01
N ASP A 101 -14.23 -18.47 -25.07
CA ASP A 101 -12.77 -18.29 -25.07
C ASP A 101 -12.16 -17.99 -23.67
N ASN A 102 -13.00 -17.87 -22.63
CA ASN A 102 -12.63 -17.42 -21.29
C ASN A 102 -11.77 -16.13 -21.27
N TYR A 103 -11.83 -15.34 -22.35
CA TYR A 103 -10.95 -14.20 -22.54
C TYR A 103 -11.42 -13.01 -21.70
N LEU A 104 -10.47 -12.42 -20.97
CA LEU A 104 -10.69 -11.20 -20.19
C LEU A 104 -10.10 -10.01 -20.94
N PHE A 105 -10.95 -9.06 -21.33
CA PHE A 105 -10.48 -7.86 -21.99
C PHE A 105 -9.67 -6.99 -21.01
N PRO A 106 -8.60 -6.30 -21.46
CA PRO A 106 -7.84 -5.38 -20.62
C PRO A 106 -8.68 -4.27 -19.96
N SER A 107 -9.79 -3.87 -20.59
CA SER A 107 -10.76 -2.90 -20.04
C SER A 107 -11.57 -3.48 -18.87
N GLU A 108 -11.91 -4.76 -18.91
CA GLU A 108 -12.62 -5.46 -17.85
C GLU A 108 -11.70 -5.70 -16.66
N ALA A 109 -10.47 -6.12 -16.93
CA ALA A 109 -9.40 -6.19 -15.95
C ALA A 109 -9.16 -4.81 -15.28
N LEU A 110 -9.24 -3.73 -16.06
CA LEU A 110 -9.16 -2.37 -15.54
C LEU A 110 -10.29 -2.07 -14.55
N LEU A 111 -11.55 -2.31 -14.93
CA LEU A 111 -12.71 -2.02 -14.08
C LEU A 111 -12.73 -2.88 -12.81
N ALA A 112 -12.47 -4.19 -12.95
CA ALA A 112 -12.35 -5.11 -11.82
C ALA A 112 -11.18 -4.72 -10.90
N GLY A 113 -10.06 -4.27 -11.47
CA GLY A 113 -8.93 -3.74 -10.74
C GLY A 113 -9.25 -2.46 -9.96
N MET A 114 -10.02 -1.55 -10.55
CA MET A 114 -10.45 -0.31 -9.89
C MET A 114 -11.36 -0.60 -8.69
N ALA A 115 -12.32 -1.50 -8.85
CA ALA A 115 -13.26 -1.89 -7.81
C ALA A 115 -12.57 -2.65 -6.67
N SER A 116 -11.75 -3.65 -6.99
CA SER A 116 -11.01 -4.42 -5.99
C SER A 116 -10.02 -3.55 -5.21
N GLY A 117 -9.35 -2.59 -5.87
CA GLY A 117 -8.51 -1.60 -5.22
C GLY A 117 -9.25 -0.71 -4.22
N ALA A 118 -10.50 -0.31 -4.54
CA ALA A 118 -11.33 0.47 -3.62
C ALA A 118 -11.66 -0.32 -2.34
N ILE A 119 -11.89 -1.63 -2.45
CA ILE A 119 -12.16 -2.48 -1.28
C ILE A 119 -10.90 -2.69 -0.45
N GLU A 120 -9.75 -2.94 -1.09
CA GLU A 120 -8.47 -3.07 -0.38
C GLU A 120 -8.19 -1.89 0.54
N THR A 121 -8.38 -0.65 0.05
CA THR A 121 -8.07 0.53 0.86
C THR A 121 -8.91 0.60 2.12
N VAL A 122 -10.15 0.13 2.10
CA VAL A 122 -11.04 0.19 3.27
C VAL A 122 -10.50 -0.74 4.35
N ILE A 123 -10.02 -1.91 3.97
CA ILE A 123 -9.48 -2.93 4.87
C ILE A 123 -8.08 -2.55 5.37
N SER A 124 -7.21 -2.05 4.48
CA SER A 124 -5.81 -1.77 4.81
C SER A 124 -5.60 -0.43 5.54
N SER A 125 -6.55 0.51 5.48
CA SER A 125 -6.41 1.87 6.02
C SER A 125 -5.93 1.96 7.48
N PRO A 126 -6.51 1.22 8.44
CA PRO A 126 -6.09 1.29 9.84
C PRO A 126 -4.62 0.89 10.02
N PHE A 127 -4.22 -0.16 9.32
CA PHE A 127 -2.87 -0.72 9.39
C PHE A 127 -1.84 0.22 8.76
N GLU A 128 -2.16 0.78 7.58
CA GLU A 128 -1.30 1.74 6.89
C GLU A 128 -1.04 2.98 7.76
N LEU A 129 -2.08 3.50 8.43
CA LEU A 129 -1.95 4.67 9.28
C LEU A 129 -1.01 4.42 10.47
N ILE A 130 -1.19 3.30 11.18
CA ILE A 130 -0.36 2.97 12.34
C ILE A 130 1.09 2.76 11.92
N LYS A 131 1.31 2.01 10.84
CA LYS A 131 2.65 1.79 10.27
C LYS A 131 3.32 3.10 9.88
N LEU A 132 2.62 3.96 9.16
CA LEU A 132 3.19 5.21 8.65
C LEU A 132 3.63 6.14 9.79
N ARG A 133 2.84 6.22 10.86
CA ARG A 133 3.20 6.99 12.05
C ARG A 133 4.41 6.41 12.78
N LYS A 134 4.53 5.09 12.83
CA LYS A 134 5.72 4.41 13.38
C LYS A 134 6.99 4.68 12.58
N GLN A 135 6.92 4.67 11.24
CA GLN A 135 8.05 5.00 10.37
C GLN A 135 8.48 6.46 10.53
N VAL A 136 7.53 7.40 10.60
CA VAL A 136 7.86 8.82 10.81
C VAL A 136 8.44 9.06 12.20
N THR A 137 7.98 8.32 13.20
CA THR A 137 8.51 8.37 14.56
C THR A 137 9.95 7.86 14.64
N SER A 138 10.34 6.84 13.87
CA SER A 138 11.73 6.33 13.90
C SER A 138 12.76 7.30 13.30
N ALA A 139 12.31 8.23 12.44
CA ALA A 139 13.15 9.31 11.91
C ALA A 139 13.03 10.63 12.70
N SER A 140 12.23 10.67 13.78
CA SER A 140 12.00 11.89 14.56
C SER A 140 12.57 11.71 15.96
N TYR A 141 13.38 12.66 16.42
CA TYR A 141 13.89 12.65 17.79
C TYR A 141 12.70 12.67 18.76
N VAL A 142 12.62 11.67 19.64
CA VAL A 142 11.64 11.64 20.73
C VAL A 142 12.42 11.69 22.03
N PRO A 143 12.20 12.70 22.90
CA PRO A 143 12.73 12.66 24.26
C PRO A 143 12.31 11.34 24.91
N SER A 144 13.27 10.62 25.48
CA SER A 144 12.99 9.38 26.22
C SER A 144 12.01 9.69 27.36
N PRO A 145 11.01 8.86 27.64
CA PRO A 145 10.17 9.01 28.83
C PRO A 145 11.00 9.03 30.12
N ASN A 146 12.19 8.44 30.13
CA ASN A 146 13.10 8.50 31.28
C ASN A 146 13.62 9.92 31.54
N PHE A 147 13.83 10.72 30.50
CA PHE A 147 14.22 12.13 30.64
C PHE A 147 13.05 13.01 31.17
N ALA A 148 11.80 12.57 30.95
CA ALA A 148 10.61 13.20 31.52
C ALA A 148 10.22 12.65 32.91
N LEU A 149 10.78 11.51 33.31
CA LEU A 149 10.63 10.94 34.65
C LEU A 149 11.65 11.52 35.63
N GLU A 150 12.82 11.94 35.15
CA GLU A 150 13.84 12.64 35.95
C GLU A 150 13.39 14.07 36.33
N ASN A 151 12.65 14.75 35.44
CA ASN A 151 11.95 15.99 35.77
C ASN A 151 10.52 15.68 36.25
N GLY A 152 10.39 15.34 37.54
CA GLY A 152 9.20 14.83 38.25
C GLY A 152 7.88 15.59 38.12
N THR A 153 7.37 15.82 36.91
CA THR A 153 6.01 16.30 36.66
C THR A 153 5.40 15.47 35.53
N ARG A 154 4.64 14.43 35.91
CA ARG A 154 3.59 13.89 35.04
C ARG A 154 2.60 15.02 34.76
N LYS A 155 2.82 15.79 33.71
CA LYS A 155 1.80 16.73 33.24
C LYS A 155 0.63 15.89 32.71
N PRO A 156 -0.57 16.01 33.28
CA PRO A 156 -1.73 15.28 32.78
C PRO A 156 -1.95 15.63 31.31
N LEU A 157 -2.52 14.70 30.54
CA LEU A 157 -2.84 14.88 29.11
C LEU A 157 -3.60 16.20 28.85
N ILE A 158 -4.40 16.62 29.83
CA ILE A 158 -5.15 17.87 29.88
C ILE A 158 -4.22 19.10 29.95
N ALA A 159 -3.13 19.05 30.71
CA ALA A 159 -2.16 20.15 30.78
C ALA A 159 -1.37 20.34 29.46
N ARG A 160 -1.24 19.31 28.61
CA ARG A 160 -0.70 19.47 27.23
C ARG A 160 -1.71 20.12 26.27
N LEU A 161 -3.02 20.00 26.55
CA LEU A 161 -4.08 20.67 25.80
C LEU A 161 -4.29 22.12 26.24
N LEU A 162 -3.99 22.43 27.51
CA LEU A 162 -4.14 23.77 28.10
C LEU A 162 -2.99 24.73 27.78
N ASN A 163 -1.84 24.21 27.33
CA ASN A 163 -0.76 25.08 26.84
C ASN A 163 -1.12 25.58 25.44
N GLY A 164 -1.67 26.80 25.37
CA GLY A 164 -2.13 27.54 24.20
C GLY A 164 -1.09 27.83 23.11
N SER A 165 -0.29 26.83 22.72
CA SER A 165 0.64 26.93 21.58
C SER A 165 -0.09 26.86 20.23
N GLY A 166 -1.38 26.49 20.20
CA GLY A 166 -2.18 26.33 18.98
C GLY A 166 -1.66 25.27 18.00
N LYS A 167 -0.55 24.59 18.30
CA LYS A 167 0.12 23.64 17.42
C LYS A 167 -0.36 22.22 17.74
N PRO A 168 -0.82 21.45 16.73
CA PRO A 168 -1.21 20.07 16.95
C PRO A 168 -0.02 19.23 17.46
N PRO A 169 -0.27 18.21 18.30
CA PRO A 169 0.80 17.35 18.81
C PRO A 169 1.54 16.65 17.66
N ALA A 170 2.86 16.51 17.78
CA ALA A 170 3.66 15.82 16.77
C ALA A 170 3.31 14.33 16.69
N VAL A 171 3.42 13.71 15.51
CA VAL A 171 3.19 12.27 15.30
C VAL A 171 4.01 11.42 16.27
N SER A 172 5.26 11.81 16.51
CA SER A 172 6.19 11.14 17.41
C SER A 172 5.73 11.08 18.88
N SER A 173 4.76 11.93 19.26
CA SER A 173 4.17 11.93 20.61
C SER A 173 3.05 10.91 20.79
N VAL A 174 2.51 10.34 19.70
CA VAL A 174 1.41 9.36 19.71
C VAL A 174 1.97 7.98 19.37
N ARG A 175 2.41 7.24 20.39
CA ARG A 175 3.18 6.00 20.21
C ARG A 175 2.30 4.75 20.07
N ARG A 176 1.19 4.66 20.82
CA ARG A 176 0.34 3.46 20.83
C ARG A 176 -0.90 3.66 19.96
N PRO A 177 -1.43 2.59 19.32
CA PRO A 177 -2.72 2.67 18.62
C PRO A 177 -3.87 3.14 19.53
N SER A 178 -3.84 2.77 20.81
CA SER A 178 -4.78 3.26 21.83
C SER A 178 -4.77 4.78 21.94
N ASP A 179 -3.58 5.39 21.87
CA ASP A 179 -3.42 6.85 22.00
C ASP A 179 -4.05 7.57 20.80
N ILE A 180 -4.04 6.95 19.62
CA ILE A 180 -4.70 7.48 18.41
C ILE A 180 -6.21 7.54 18.63
N ILE A 181 -6.79 6.46 19.15
CA ILE A 181 -8.25 6.36 19.35
C ILE A 181 -8.71 7.30 20.47
N THR A 182 -7.94 7.40 21.56
CA THR A 182 -8.28 8.30 22.67
C THR A 182 -8.16 9.77 22.25
N LEU A 183 -7.08 10.16 21.59
CA LEU A 183 -6.80 11.56 21.19
C LEU A 183 -7.60 12.04 19.97
N GLU A 184 -7.73 11.20 18.94
CA GLU A 184 -8.27 11.60 17.64
C GLU A 184 -9.57 10.87 17.26
N GLY A 185 -9.91 9.79 17.96
CA GLY A 185 -11.15 9.03 17.75
C GLY A 185 -11.02 7.89 16.73
N TRP A 186 -11.98 6.96 16.76
CA TRP A 186 -11.97 5.75 15.94
C TRP A 186 -11.96 6.02 14.44
N SER A 187 -12.71 7.02 13.97
CA SER A 187 -12.78 7.39 12.55
C SER A 187 -11.43 7.84 11.98
N THR A 188 -10.46 8.19 12.83
CA THR A 188 -9.11 8.57 12.40
C THR A 188 -8.35 7.41 11.78
N LEU A 189 -8.67 6.15 12.09
CA LEU A 189 -8.05 4.98 11.44
C LEU A 189 -8.28 4.96 9.91
N TRP A 190 -9.34 5.61 9.43
CA TRP A 190 -9.64 5.81 8.00
C TRP A 190 -9.29 7.22 7.51
N ARG A 191 -8.35 7.90 8.18
CA ARG A 191 -7.88 9.20 7.70
C ARG A 191 -7.20 9.07 6.34
N GLY A 192 -7.60 9.94 5.42
CA GLY A 192 -7.12 9.91 4.04
C GLY A 192 -7.86 8.89 3.15
N LEU A 193 -8.96 8.27 3.61
CA LEU A 193 -9.69 7.25 2.84
C LEU A 193 -10.10 7.70 1.44
N ARG A 194 -10.49 8.97 1.23
CA ARG A 194 -10.83 9.47 -0.12
C ARG A 194 -9.65 9.42 -1.09
N SER A 195 -8.50 9.95 -0.66
CA SER A 195 -7.25 9.82 -1.42
C SER A 195 -6.83 8.35 -1.55
N GLY A 196 -7.13 7.53 -0.55
CA GLY A 196 -6.86 6.10 -0.56
C GLY A 196 -7.65 5.32 -1.60
N ILE A 197 -8.96 5.56 -1.70
CA ILE A 197 -9.82 4.97 -2.72
C ILE A 197 -9.32 5.38 -4.10
N ALA A 198 -9.08 6.68 -4.32
CA ALA A 198 -8.53 7.15 -5.59
C ALA A 198 -7.17 6.51 -5.92
N ARG A 199 -6.26 6.42 -4.94
CA ARG A 199 -4.95 5.77 -5.09
C ARG A 199 -5.10 4.31 -5.51
N ASP A 200 -5.83 3.53 -4.74
CA ASP A 200 -5.88 2.08 -4.90
C ASP A 200 -6.77 1.63 -6.07
N SER A 201 -7.79 2.41 -6.42
CA SER A 201 -8.55 2.19 -7.65
C SER A 201 -7.70 2.46 -8.90
N VAL A 202 -7.01 3.60 -8.97
CA VAL A 202 -6.11 3.90 -10.11
C VAL A 202 -4.99 2.86 -10.19
N PHE A 203 -4.40 2.51 -9.04
CA PHE A 203 -3.37 1.49 -8.98
C PHE A 203 -3.88 0.13 -9.48
N GLY A 204 -4.99 -0.37 -8.91
CA GLY A 204 -5.53 -1.67 -9.26
C GLY A 204 -5.94 -1.76 -10.72
N GLY A 205 -6.64 -0.75 -11.24
CA GLY A 205 -7.06 -0.74 -12.65
C GLY A 205 -5.88 -0.77 -13.62
N ILE A 206 -4.89 0.09 -13.41
CA ILE A 206 -3.70 0.12 -14.29
C ILE A 206 -2.88 -1.16 -14.14
N PHE A 207 -2.68 -1.65 -12.90
CA PHE A 207 -1.94 -2.88 -12.65
C PHE A 207 -2.52 -4.06 -13.41
N PHE A 208 -3.81 -4.35 -13.23
CA PHE A 208 -4.45 -5.51 -13.84
C PHE A 208 -4.64 -5.35 -15.34
N SER A 209 -4.92 -4.14 -15.83
CA SER A 209 -5.03 -3.89 -17.27
C SER A 209 -3.69 -4.05 -17.99
N THR A 210 -2.61 -3.46 -17.45
CA THR A 210 -1.25 -3.61 -18.00
C THR A 210 -0.78 -5.06 -17.90
N TRP A 211 -1.05 -5.73 -16.77
CA TRP A 211 -0.77 -7.15 -16.60
C TRP A 211 -1.48 -7.98 -17.66
N GLN A 212 -2.79 -7.80 -17.83
CA GLN A 212 -3.60 -8.56 -18.78
C GLN A 212 -3.10 -8.39 -20.21
N PHE A 213 -2.81 -7.15 -20.61
CA PHE A 213 -2.27 -6.84 -21.93
C PHE A 213 -0.91 -7.53 -22.17
N LEU A 214 0.03 -7.39 -21.23
CA LEU A 214 1.37 -7.98 -21.36
C LEU A 214 1.32 -9.51 -21.30
N HIS A 215 0.45 -10.07 -20.46
CA HIS A 215 0.24 -11.50 -20.36
C HIS A 215 -0.28 -12.06 -21.69
N GLN A 216 -1.26 -11.40 -22.33
CA GLN A 216 -1.72 -11.81 -23.65
C GLN A 216 -0.61 -11.70 -24.70
N ALA A 217 0.12 -10.59 -24.73
CA ALA A 217 1.24 -10.43 -25.67
C ALA A 217 2.31 -11.53 -25.51
N MET A 218 2.56 -11.99 -24.28
CA MET A 218 3.47 -13.10 -24.01
C MET A 218 2.92 -14.45 -24.48
N LEU A 219 1.61 -14.69 -24.33
CA LEU A 219 0.94 -15.89 -24.86
C LEU A 219 0.99 -15.89 -26.40
N ASP A 220 0.62 -14.78 -27.03
CA ASP A 220 0.64 -14.63 -28.48
C ASP A 220 2.05 -14.88 -29.03
N TRP A 221 3.08 -14.30 -28.38
CA TRP A 221 4.48 -14.51 -28.77
C TRP A 221 4.90 -15.98 -28.67
N LYS A 222 4.45 -16.69 -27.63
CA LYS A 222 4.73 -18.12 -27.47
C LYS A 222 3.98 -18.98 -28.49
N ALA A 223 2.78 -18.56 -28.90
CA ALA A 223 1.95 -19.24 -29.88
C ALA A 223 2.54 -19.22 -31.31
N VAL A 224 3.32 -18.19 -31.68
CA VAL A 224 3.92 -18.06 -33.02
C VAL A 224 4.77 -19.27 -33.43
N GLY A 225 5.40 -19.95 -32.47
CA GLY A 225 6.26 -21.12 -32.72
C GLY A 225 5.55 -22.47 -32.73
N MET A 226 4.23 -22.52 -32.51
CA MET A 226 3.49 -23.78 -32.32
C MET A 226 2.92 -24.35 -33.61
N ASN A 227 3.05 -25.66 -33.79
CA ASN A 227 2.45 -26.43 -34.88
C ASN A 227 1.77 -27.68 -34.31
N PRO A 228 0.42 -27.83 -34.41
CA PRO A 228 -0.54 -26.90 -35.02
C PRO A 228 -0.73 -25.59 -34.23
N PRO A 229 -1.29 -24.54 -34.85
CA PRO A 229 -1.58 -23.29 -34.14
C PRO A 229 -2.63 -23.53 -33.03
N PRO A 230 -2.46 -22.90 -31.85
CA PRO A 230 -3.37 -23.05 -30.73
C PRO A 230 -4.75 -22.46 -31.08
N ARG A 231 -5.83 -23.11 -30.63
CA ARG A 231 -7.21 -22.64 -30.84
C ARG A 231 -7.68 -21.81 -29.66
N LEU A 232 -7.21 -22.14 -28.46
CA LEU A 232 -7.51 -21.45 -27.21
C LEU A 232 -6.20 -21.03 -26.51
N ASN A 233 -6.28 -20.00 -25.67
CA ASN A 233 -5.13 -19.56 -24.86
C ASN A 233 -4.61 -20.68 -23.93
N GLU A 234 -5.47 -21.61 -23.53
CA GLU A 234 -5.13 -22.76 -22.70
C GLU A 234 -4.18 -23.73 -23.41
N ASP A 235 -4.21 -23.77 -24.75
CA ASP A 235 -3.38 -24.67 -25.57
C ASP A 235 -1.89 -24.25 -25.62
N VAL A 236 -1.59 -22.98 -25.32
CA VAL A 236 -0.23 -22.41 -25.40
C VAL A 236 0.67 -22.92 -24.26
N GLY A 237 0.09 -23.53 -23.23
CA GLY A 237 0.79 -24.03 -22.05
C GLY A 237 1.37 -22.92 -21.15
N PRO A 238 1.91 -23.27 -19.97
CA PRO A 238 2.30 -22.29 -18.95
C PRO A 238 3.43 -21.36 -19.41
N LEU A 239 3.33 -20.09 -19.04
CA LEU A 239 4.40 -19.11 -19.25
C LEU A 239 5.52 -19.30 -18.22
N SER A 240 6.74 -18.87 -18.58
CA SER A 240 7.88 -18.94 -17.66
C SER A 240 7.60 -18.16 -16.35
N PRO A 241 7.73 -18.78 -15.16
CA PRO A 241 7.48 -18.11 -13.88
C PRO A 241 8.30 -16.84 -13.69
N PHE A 242 9.52 -16.83 -14.22
CA PHE A 242 10.40 -15.67 -14.19
C PHE A 242 9.84 -14.51 -15.00
N THR A 243 9.40 -14.75 -16.24
CA THR A 243 8.85 -13.70 -17.10
C THR A 243 7.53 -13.17 -16.54
N VAL A 244 6.67 -14.06 -16.03
CA VAL A 244 5.42 -13.69 -15.36
C VAL A 244 5.70 -12.81 -14.14
N SER A 245 6.70 -13.15 -13.32
CA SER A 245 7.14 -12.32 -12.20
C SER A 245 7.65 -10.93 -12.62
N LEU A 246 8.48 -10.84 -13.67
CA LEU A 246 8.97 -9.56 -14.17
C LEU A 246 7.86 -8.67 -14.70
N THR A 247 6.92 -9.25 -15.47
CA THR A 247 5.75 -8.54 -15.99
C THR A 247 4.88 -7.96 -14.86
N ALA A 248 4.79 -8.67 -13.72
CA ALA A 248 4.08 -8.18 -12.53
C ALA A 248 4.78 -6.95 -11.94
N GLY A 249 6.11 -7.00 -11.81
CA GLY A 249 6.88 -5.87 -11.31
C GLY A 249 6.81 -4.65 -12.22
N PHE A 250 6.83 -4.85 -13.53
CA PHE A 250 6.67 -3.77 -14.49
C PHE A 250 5.27 -3.14 -14.39
N SER A 251 4.21 -3.95 -14.44
CA SER A 251 2.82 -3.51 -14.31
C SER A 251 2.60 -2.74 -12.99
N ALA A 252 3.19 -3.22 -11.90
CA ALA A 252 3.14 -2.55 -10.60
C ALA A 252 3.89 -1.22 -10.57
N SER A 253 5.01 -1.11 -11.28
CA SER A 253 5.77 0.14 -11.38
C SER A 253 4.99 1.20 -12.15
N VAL A 254 4.35 0.84 -13.27
CA VAL A 254 3.48 1.73 -14.06
C VAL A 254 2.29 2.20 -13.22
N ALA A 255 1.60 1.27 -12.55
CA ALA A 255 0.49 1.58 -11.65
C ALA A 255 0.91 2.47 -10.46
N ALA A 256 2.11 2.25 -9.91
CA ALA A 256 2.67 3.06 -8.82
C ALA A 256 2.96 4.50 -9.26
N ALA A 257 3.46 4.69 -10.48
CA ALA A 257 3.70 6.01 -11.05
C ALA A 257 2.38 6.77 -11.26
N ALA A 258 1.39 6.13 -11.89
CA ALA A 258 0.11 6.76 -12.19
C ALA A 258 -0.70 7.15 -10.95
N SER A 259 -0.62 6.35 -9.88
CA SER A 259 -1.29 6.62 -8.60
C SER A 259 -0.43 7.43 -7.61
N HIS A 260 0.73 7.97 -8.03
CA HIS A 260 1.71 8.59 -7.15
C HIS A 260 1.17 9.76 -6.33
N GLY A 261 0.52 10.72 -6.99
CA GLY A 261 0.03 11.93 -6.32
C GLY A 261 -0.98 11.62 -5.20
N PHE A 262 -1.87 10.66 -5.41
CA PHE A 262 -2.85 10.27 -4.40
C PHE A 262 -2.20 9.65 -3.16
N ASP A 263 -1.15 8.85 -3.35
CA ASP A 263 -0.40 8.24 -2.26
C ASP A 263 0.38 9.26 -1.43
N THR A 264 1.09 10.19 -2.06
CA THR A 264 1.76 11.28 -1.33
C THR A 264 0.75 12.08 -0.50
N SER A 265 -0.43 12.37 -1.07
CA SER A 265 -1.49 13.07 -0.35
C SER A 265 -2.03 12.29 0.85
N ARG A 266 -2.23 10.97 0.69
CA ARG A 266 -2.69 10.07 1.74
C ARG A 266 -1.65 9.97 2.86
N SER A 267 -0.39 9.74 2.51
CA SER A 267 0.72 9.63 3.46
C SER A 267 0.82 10.87 4.35
N ARG A 268 0.78 12.06 3.74
CA ARG A 268 0.81 13.34 4.47
C ARG A 268 -0.44 13.53 5.34
N SER A 269 -1.62 13.14 4.84
CA SER A 269 -2.86 13.23 5.61
C SER A 269 -2.84 12.34 6.85
N GLN A 270 -2.29 11.13 6.76
CA GLN A 270 -2.17 10.18 7.88
C GLN A 270 -1.15 10.62 8.94
N CYS A 271 -0.15 11.42 8.53
CA CYS A 271 0.79 12.10 9.42
C CYS A 271 0.20 13.29 10.17
N ASN A 272 -0.90 13.89 9.73
CA ASN A 272 -1.50 14.95 10.53
C ASN A 272 -2.16 14.33 11.77
N VAL A 273 -1.82 14.84 12.95
CA VAL A 273 -2.48 14.51 14.22
C VAL A 273 -3.47 15.63 14.51
N LEU A 274 -4.76 15.31 14.52
CA LEU A 274 -5.84 16.28 14.72
C LEU A 274 -6.67 15.82 15.92
N PRO A 275 -6.52 16.49 17.08
CA PRO A 275 -7.35 16.24 18.25
C PRO A 275 -8.85 16.36 17.94
N LYS A 276 -9.68 15.60 18.68
CA LYS A 276 -11.15 15.57 18.52
C LYS A 276 -11.80 16.96 18.52
N HIS A 277 -11.38 17.86 19.40
CA HIS A 277 -11.96 19.19 19.54
C HIS A 277 -11.74 20.05 18.27
N ILE A 278 -10.50 20.12 17.75
CA ILE A 278 -10.20 20.83 16.49
C ILE A 278 -10.98 20.23 15.31
N SER A 279 -11.12 18.91 15.26
CA SER A 279 -11.93 18.27 14.20
C SER A 279 -13.41 18.63 14.31
N MET A 280 -13.93 18.81 15.53
CA MET A 280 -15.32 19.20 15.77
C MET A 280 -15.53 20.66 15.35
N GLU A 281 -14.63 21.55 15.72
CA GLU A 281 -14.64 22.97 15.29
C GLU A 281 -14.64 23.12 13.77
N ARG A 282 -13.77 22.39 13.05
CA ARG A 282 -13.75 22.44 11.58
C ARG A 282 -15.07 22.01 10.93
N LYS A 283 -15.79 21.07 11.55
CA LYS A 283 -17.12 20.65 11.08
C LYS A 283 -18.15 21.74 11.35
N ILE A 284 -18.12 22.34 12.54
CA ILE A 284 -19.02 23.44 12.93
C ILE A 284 -18.85 24.65 12.01
N LEU A 285 -17.60 25.02 11.72
CA LEU A 285 -17.26 26.20 10.90
C LEU A 285 -17.44 25.98 9.38
N LYS A 286 -17.95 24.82 8.95
CA LYS A 286 -18.19 24.48 7.52
C LYS A 286 -17.02 24.87 6.59
N TRP A 287 -15.78 24.68 7.03
CA TRP A 287 -14.60 25.16 6.30
C TRP A 287 -14.57 24.58 4.87
N LYS A 288 -14.73 25.44 3.86
CA LYS A 288 -14.59 25.05 2.44
C LYS A 288 -13.12 24.94 2.09
N ARG A 289 -12.69 23.77 1.60
CA ARG A 289 -11.31 23.58 1.12
C ARG A 289 -11.13 24.34 -0.20
N PRO A 290 -10.15 25.24 -0.32
CA PRO A 290 -9.86 25.92 -1.57
C PRO A 290 -9.38 24.91 -2.63
N GLY A 291 -9.60 25.23 -3.91
CA GLY A 291 -9.03 24.49 -5.03
C GLY A 291 -10.00 23.70 -5.93
N ASN A 292 -9.43 23.10 -6.97
CA ASN A 292 -10.06 22.24 -7.97
C ASN A 292 -10.49 20.89 -7.38
N LYS A 293 -11.25 20.07 -8.14
CA LYS A 293 -11.71 18.75 -7.69
C LYS A 293 -10.57 17.87 -7.15
N PHE A 294 -9.43 17.85 -7.84
CA PHE A 294 -8.24 17.12 -7.40
C PHE A 294 -7.71 17.58 -6.04
N GLU A 295 -7.61 18.89 -5.81
CA GLU A 295 -7.13 19.48 -4.55
C GLU A 295 -8.09 19.22 -3.40
N ARG A 296 -9.40 19.22 -3.67
CA ARG A 296 -10.41 18.84 -2.68
C ARG A 296 -10.33 17.36 -2.30
N ILE A 297 -10.10 16.49 -3.28
CA ILE A 297 -9.95 15.03 -3.08
C ILE A 297 -8.66 14.74 -2.29
N THR A 298 -7.53 15.29 -2.72
CA THR A 298 -6.21 15.08 -2.12
C THR A 298 -6.01 15.84 -0.81
N GLY A 299 -6.74 16.94 -0.60
CA GLY A 299 -6.60 17.82 0.56
C GLY A 299 -5.31 18.65 0.55
N ILE A 300 -4.66 18.78 -0.62
CA ILE A 300 -3.39 19.52 -0.77
C ILE A 300 -3.68 20.94 -1.27
N HIS A 301 -2.92 21.89 -0.74
CA HIS A 301 -3.00 23.29 -1.14
C HIS A 301 -2.39 23.48 -2.55
N PRO A 302 -2.94 24.34 -3.43
CA PRO A 302 -2.42 24.56 -4.78
C PRO A 302 -0.91 24.87 -4.87
N LEU A 303 -0.37 25.53 -3.84
CA LEU A 303 1.05 25.89 -3.75
C LEU A 303 1.98 24.67 -3.52
N ASP A 304 1.45 23.56 -3.00
CA ASP A 304 2.23 22.38 -2.62
C ASP A 304 2.15 21.26 -3.69
N ARG A 305 1.68 21.56 -4.90
CA ARG A 305 1.51 20.57 -5.98
C ARG A 305 2.81 19.85 -6.33
N ASN A 306 3.94 20.54 -6.34
CA ASN A 306 5.24 19.94 -6.67
C ASN A 306 5.68 18.87 -5.65
N VAL A 307 5.21 18.99 -4.40
CA VAL A 307 5.49 18.00 -3.34
C VAL A 307 4.90 16.63 -3.68
N LEU A 308 3.84 16.59 -4.49
CA LEU A 308 3.15 15.33 -4.84
C LEU A 308 4.01 14.33 -5.59
N PHE A 309 5.03 14.78 -6.32
CA PHE A 309 5.88 13.93 -7.15
C PHE A 309 7.15 13.45 -6.43
N HIS A 310 7.38 13.92 -5.20
CA HIS A 310 8.56 13.54 -4.43
C HIS A 310 8.50 12.06 -4.02
N GLY A 311 9.57 11.32 -4.27
CA GLY A 311 9.67 9.90 -3.94
C GLY A 311 9.04 8.94 -4.96
N ILE A 312 8.68 9.42 -6.16
CA ILE A 312 8.08 8.57 -7.21
C ILE A 312 8.97 7.39 -7.59
N GLY A 313 10.27 7.62 -7.81
CA GLY A 313 11.23 6.56 -8.13
C GLY A 313 11.32 5.50 -7.04
N TRP A 314 11.39 5.90 -5.77
CA TRP A 314 11.39 4.98 -4.62
C TRP A 314 10.10 4.17 -4.55
N ARG A 315 8.95 4.78 -4.85
CA ARG A 315 7.68 4.07 -4.88
C ARG A 315 7.64 3.05 -6.02
N MET A 316 8.04 3.43 -7.22
CA MET A 316 8.08 2.54 -8.39
C MET A 316 9.00 1.35 -8.11
N ALA A 317 10.24 1.59 -7.68
CA ALA A 317 11.21 0.55 -7.35
C ALA A 317 10.68 -0.42 -6.27
N ARG A 318 10.18 0.10 -5.15
CA ARG A 318 9.59 -0.72 -4.09
C ARG A 318 8.44 -1.57 -4.60
N THR A 319 7.49 -0.95 -5.30
CA THR A 319 6.24 -1.62 -5.70
C THR A 319 6.50 -2.66 -6.77
N GLY A 320 7.36 -2.35 -7.75
CA GLY A 320 7.80 -3.30 -8.78
C GLY A 320 8.51 -4.50 -8.18
N LEU A 321 9.53 -4.27 -7.33
CA LEU A 321 10.24 -5.36 -6.66
C LEU A 321 9.29 -6.21 -5.79
N ALA A 322 8.40 -5.58 -5.02
CA ALA A 322 7.44 -6.30 -4.19
C ALA A 322 6.54 -7.19 -5.03
N SER A 323 5.96 -6.68 -6.12
CA SER A 323 5.07 -7.47 -6.99
C SER A 323 5.79 -8.61 -7.70
N SER A 324 7.00 -8.38 -8.22
CA SER A 324 7.80 -9.47 -8.79
C SER A 324 8.11 -10.54 -7.76
N MET A 325 8.50 -10.17 -6.54
CA MET A 325 8.80 -11.14 -5.48
C MET A 325 7.56 -11.90 -5.01
N ILE A 326 6.40 -11.24 -4.90
CA ILE A 326 5.14 -11.90 -4.54
C ILE A 326 4.82 -12.98 -5.58
N VAL A 327 4.76 -12.61 -6.85
CA VAL A 327 4.40 -13.54 -7.93
C VAL A 327 5.45 -14.63 -8.09
N GLY A 328 6.74 -14.28 -8.11
CA GLY A 328 7.84 -15.23 -8.28
C GLY A 328 7.92 -16.24 -7.14
N SER A 329 7.82 -15.78 -5.89
CA SER A 329 7.83 -16.70 -4.74
C SER A 329 6.56 -17.55 -4.68
N TYR A 330 5.39 -17.01 -5.05
CA TYR A 330 4.16 -17.79 -5.10
C TYR A 330 4.24 -18.91 -6.13
N LEU A 331 4.70 -18.59 -7.35
CA LEU A 331 4.85 -19.58 -8.42
C LEU A 331 5.91 -20.63 -8.06
N PHE A 332 7.01 -20.24 -7.41
CA PHE A 332 8.01 -21.18 -6.92
C PHE A 332 7.41 -22.16 -5.90
N VAL A 333 6.64 -21.65 -4.93
CA VAL A 333 5.99 -22.51 -3.93
C VAL A 333 4.92 -23.39 -4.58
N ALA A 334 4.13 -22.86 -5.52
CA ALA A 334 3.12 -23.63 -6.24
C ALA A 334 3.73 -24.78 -7.07
N ASP A 335 4.86 -24.54 -7.72
CA ASP A 335 5.59 -25.56 -8.48
C ASP A 335 6.12 -26.68 -7.58
N GLN A 336 6.71 -26.33 -6.44
CA GLN A 336 7.15 -27.31 -5.43
C GLN A 336 5.99 -28.13 -4.87
N LEU A 337 4.85 -27.50 -4.60
CA LEU A 337 3.65 -28.18 -4.12
C LEU A 337 3.10 -29.16 -5.16
N THR A 338 3.10 -28.77 -6.43
CA THR A 338 2.66 -29.64 -7.53
C THR A 338 3.57 -30.86 -7.63
N SER A 339 4.89 -30.65 -7.56
CA SER A 339 5.91 -31.72 -7.56
C SER A 339 5.79 -32.70 -6.37
N ILE A 340 5.37 -32.22 -5.19
CA ILE A 340 5.16 -33.08 -4.01
C ILE A 340 3.87 -33.91 -4.11
N LEU A 341 2.87 -33.42 -4.84
CA LEU A 341 1.55 -34.05 -4.97
C LEU A 341 1.43 -35.03 -6.16
N THR A 342 2.38 -35.00 -7.10
CA THR A 342 2.50 -35.91 -8.25
C THR A 342 3.46 -37.05 -7.98
#